data_AF-A0A2H9QTF2-F1
#
_entry.id   AF-A0A2H9QTF2-F1
#
_cell.length_a   1.000
_cell.length_b   1.000
_cell.length_c   1.000
_cell.angle_alpha   90.00
_cell.angle_beta   90.00
_cell.angle_gamma   90.00
#
_symmetry.space_group_name_H-M   'P 1'
#
loop_
_entity.id
_entity.type
_entity.pdbx_description
1 polymer ?
#
loop_
_entity_poly.entity_id
_entity_poly.type
_entity_poly.pdbx_seq_one_letter_code
_entity_poly.pdbx_strand_id
1 'polypeptide(L)'
;KNFAFLFETLLRKKCIICLRQEYESAMAKWEKDIKLKDLEHITTVKSLGINILVAYDRDFETFPEYTTPRKFAKMLGKKVFPTEY
;
A
#
# COMPACT_ATOMS: atom_id res chain seq x y z
N LYS A 1 9.11 11.97 -22.99
CA LYS A 1 7.62 12.04 -23.14
C LYS A 1 6.96 10.65 -23.23
N ASN A 2 7.51 9.67 -23.97
CA ASN A 2 6.90 8.32 -24.09
C ASN A 2 6.91 7.45 -22.81
N PHE A 3 7.92 7.59 -21.96
CA PHE A 3 8.06 6.73 -20.77
C PHE A 3 6.95 6.94 -19.72
N ALA A 4 6.56 8.19 -19.46
CA ALA A 4 5.50 8.51 -18.51
C ALA A 4 4.16 7.91 -18.95
N PHE A 5 3.83 8.01 -20.24
CA PHE A 5 2.62 7.43 -20.81
C PHE A 5 2.61 5.89 -20.73
N LEU A 6 3.75 5.26 -21.03
CA LEU A 6 3.90 3.81 -20.88
C LEU A 6 3.72 3.38 -19.42
N PHE A 7 4.35 4.09 -18.48
CA PHE A 7 4.27 3.78 -17.05
C PHE A 7 2.83 3.95 -16.53
N GLU A 8 2.15 5.05 -16.87
CA GLU A 8 0.76 5.27 -16.50
C GLU A 8 -0.15 4.15 -17.04
N THR A 9 0.03 3.78 -18.32
CA THR A 9 -0.75 2.71 -18.96
C THR A 9 -0.55 1.37 -18.24
N LEU A 10 0.68 1.06 -17.84
CA LEU A 10 0.99 -0.17 -17.12
C LEU A 10 0.35 -0.18 -15.73
N LEU A 11 0.40 0.94 -15.00
CA LEU A 11 -0.25 1.08 -13.70
C LEU A 11 -1.76 0.88 -13.83
N ARG A 12 -2.42 1.58 -14.75
CA ARG A 12 -3.87 1.44 -14.97
C ARG A 12 -4.28 0.02 -15.37
N LYS A 13 -3.42 -0.71 -16.06
CA LYS A 13 -3.69 -2.09 -16.50
C LYS A 13 -3.47 -3.13 -15.40
N LYS A 14 -2.63 -2.85 -14.41
CA LYS A 14 -2.17 -3.83 -13.41
C LYS A 14 -2.61 -3.51 -11.98
N CYS A 15 -3.00 -2.28 -11.71
CA CYS A 15 -3.34 -1.80 -10.38
C CYS A 15 -4.76 -1.23 -10.38
N ILE A 16 -5.45 -1.37 -9.25
CA ILE A 16 -6.66 -0.62 -8.97
C ILE A 16 -6.22 0.75 -8.47
N ILE A 17 -6.67 1.81 -9.12
CA ILE A 17 -6.42 3.19 -8.69
C ILE A 17 -7.49 3.54 -7.67
N CYS A 18 -7.07 3.89 -6.47
CA CYS A 18 -7.92 4.29 -5.36
C CYS A 18 -7.77 5.80 -5.18
N LEU A 19 -8.84 6.57 -5.36
CA LEU A 19 -8.80 8.01 -5.16
C LEU A 19 -9.11 8.34 -3.70
N ARG A 20 -8.34 9.25 -3.10
CA ARG A 20 -8.51 9.66 -1.70
C ARG A 20 -9.97 10.01 -1.37
N GLN A 21 -10.63 10.75 -2.28
CA GLN A 21 -12.00 11.23 -2.10
C GLN A 21 -13.00 10.09 -1.89
N GLU A 22 -12.76 8.91 -2.49
CA GLU A 22 -13.63 7.74 -2.38
C GLU A 22 -13.63 7.14 -0.97
N TYR A 23 -12.56 7.41 -0.20
CA TYR A 23 -12.35 6.85 1.13
C TYR A 23 -12.46 7.87 2.25
N GLU A 24 -12.82 9.13 1.97
CA GLU A 24 -12.91 10.20 2.99
C GLU A 24 -13.81 9.82 4.19
N SER A 25 -14.99 9.26 3.90
CA SER A 25 -15.92 8.82 4.94
C SER A 25 -15.39 7.65 5.77
N ALA A 26 -14.58 6.77 5.16
CA ALA A 26 -13.94 5.66 5.87
C ALA A 26 -12.75 6.16 6.69
N MET A 27 -11.96 7.09 6.16
CA MET A 27 -10.83 7.70 6.85
C MET A 27 -11.26 8.43 8.12
N ALA A 28 -12.39 9.17 8.07
CA ALA A 28 -12.95 9.84 9.24
C ALA A 28 -13.27 8.87 10.41
N LYS A 29 -13.53 7.60 10.11
CA LYS A 29 -13.76 6.57 11.15
C LYS A 29 -12.48 6.15 11.86
N TRP A 30 -11.34 6.19 11.16
CA TRP A 30 -10.05 5.70 11.64
C TRP A 30 -9.10 6.83 12.05
N GLU A 31 -9.46 8.09 11.83
CA GLU A 31 -8.63 9.28 12.08
C GLU A 31 -8.19 9.43 13.54
N LYS A 32 -8.95 8.87 14.49
CA LYS A 32 -8.60 8.89 15.92
C LYS A 32 -7.55 7.86 16.31
N ASP A 33 -7.43 6.79 15.54
CA ASP A 33 -6.60 5.62 15.86
C ASP A 33 -5.31 5.58 15.03
N ILE A 34 -5.23 6.37 13.96
CA ILE A 34 -4.15 6.31 12.96
C ILE A 34 -3.68 7.73 12.63
N LYS A 35 -2.35 7.93 12.54
CA LYS A 35 -1.79 9.21 12.08
C LYS A 35 -2.29 9.53 10.67
N LEU A 36 -2.57 10.81 10.40
CA LEU A 36 -3.13 11.26 9.12
C LEU A 36 -2.38 10.75 7.87
N LYS A 37 -1.05 10.63 7.95
CA LYS A 37 -0.19 10.14 6.87
C LYS A 37 -0.42 8.64 6.56
N ASP A 38 -0.72 7.85 7.59
CA ASP A 38 -0.86 6.39 7.50
C ASP A 38 -2.32 5.98 7.27
N LEU A 39 -3.23 6.90 7.59
CA LEU A 39 -4.68 6.75 7.51
C LEU A 39 -5.16 6.37 6.11
N GLU A 40 -4.62 6.99 5.07
CA GLU A 40 -5.01 6.70 3.68
C GLU A 40 -4.72 5.25 3.30
N HIS A 41 -3.49 4.80 3.53
CA HIS A 41 -3.05 3.47 3.14
C HIS A 41 -3.80 2.37 3.91
N ILE A 42 -3.94 2.52 5.23
CA ILE A 42 -4.65 1.55 6.05
C ILE A 42 -6.14 1.53 5.74
N THR A 43 -6.77 2.70 5.58
CA THR A 43 -8.20 2.77 5.23
C THR A 43 -8.47 2.11 3.88
N THR A 44 -7.60 2.34 2.89
CA THR A 44 -7.73 1.73 1.57
C THR A 44 -7.64 0.21 1.64
N VAL A 45 -6.62 -0.31 2.34
CA VAL A 45 -6.40 -1.76 2.52
C VAL A 45 -7.61 -2.41 3.20
N LYS A 46 -8.11 -1.82 4.29
CA LYS A 46 -9.29 -2.33 5.01
C LYS A 46 -10.56 -2.26 4.17
N SER A 47 -10.78 -1.14 3.48
CA SER A 47 -12.00 -0.93 2.69
C SER A 47 -12.07 -1.85 1.46
N LEU A 48 -10.92 -2.28 0.94
CA LEU A 48 -10.83 -3.24 -0.16
C LEU A 48 -10.77 -4.70 0.30
N GLY A 49 -10.77 -4.96 1.62
CA GLY A 49 -10.60 -6.31 2.16
C GLY A 49 -9.23 -6.93 1.82
N ILE A 50 -8.22 -6.10 1.60
CA ILE A 50 -6.84 -6.53 1.34
C ILE A 50 -6.19 -6.85 2.68
N ASN A 51 -5.54 -8.01 2.77
CA ASN A 51 -4.96 -8.48 4.04
C ASN A 51 -3.49 -8.05 4.23
N ILE A 52 -2.89 -7.40 3.22
CA ILE A 52 -1.47 -7.11 3.18
C ILE A 52 -1.24 -5.68 2.68
N LEU A 53 -0.67 -4.83 3.54
CA LEU A 53 -0.04 -3.56 3.20
C LEU A 53 1.47 -3.79 3.06
N VAL A 54 2.00 -3.59 1.85
CA VAL A 54 3.44 -3.71 1.59
C VAL A 54 4.08 -2.31 1.65
N ALA A 55 4.92 -2.06 2.64
CA ALA A 55 5.62 -0.77 2.79
C ALA A 55 7.02 -0.94 3.37
N TYR A 56 7.93 0.01 3.07
CA TYR A 56 9.23 0.12 3.76
C TYR A 56 9.15 0.96 5.04
N ASP A 57 8.11 1.79 5.14
CA ASP A 57 7.91 2.68 6.28
C ASP A 57 7.52 1.88 7.52
N ARG A 58 8.31 2.02 8.59
CA ARG A 58 8.10 1.29 9.84
C ARG A 58 6.97 1.88 10.67
N ASP A 59 6.47 3.07 10.32
CA ASP A 59 5.28 3.66 10.96
C ASP A 59 4.06 2.72 10.86
N PHE A 60 4.06 1.78 9.91
CA PHE A 60 3.00 0.78 9.76
C PHE A 60 3.18 -0.50 10.61
N GLU A 61 4.27 -0.66 11.37
CA GLU A 61 4.56 -1.91 12.11
C GLU A 61 3.49 -2.33 13.12
N THR A 62 2.70 -1.37 13.61
CA THR A 62 1.61 -1.61 14.57
C THR A 62 0.36 -2.20 13.91
N PHE A 63 0.26 -2.20 12.58
CA PHE A 63 -0.90 -2.71 11.86
C PHE A 63 -0.72 -4.18 11.46
N PRO A 64 -1.73 -5.04 11.68
CA PRO A 64 -1.63 -6.46 11.36
C PRO A 64 -1.48 -6.72 9.85
N GLU A 65 -1.96 -5.81 9.01
CA GLU A 65 -1.83 -5.90 7.55
C GLU A 65 -0.39 -5.64 7.08
N TYR A 66 0.48 -5.04 7.89
CA TYR A 66 1.80 -4.61 7.45
C TYR A 66 2.77 -5.76 7.14
N THR A 67 3.45 -5.65 6.00
CA THR A 67 4.61 -6.46 5.65
C THR A 67 5.65 -5.63 4.90
N THR A 68 6.90 -6.06 4.97
CA THR A 68 7.96 -5.43 4.17
C THR A 68 7.99 -6.01 2.76
N PRO A 69 8.43 -5.26 1.74
CA PRO A 69 8.62 -5.77 0.38
C PRO A 69 9.45 -7.07 0.33
N ARG A 70 10.48 -7.17 1.19
CA ARG A 70 11.30 -8.37 1.34
C ARG A 70 10.50 -9.56 1.88
N LYS A 71 9.68 -9.37 2.91
CA LYS A 71 8.81 -10.43 3.43
C LYS A 71 7.77 -10.84 2.38
N PHE A 72 7.14 -9.88 1.72
CA PHE A 72 6.16 -10.13 0.66
C PHE A 72 6.76 -10.92 -0.51
N ALA A 73 7.96 -10.56 -0.98
CA ALA A 73 8.65 -11.30 -2.04
C ALA A 73 8.93 -12.75 -1.65
N LYS A 74 9.29 -13.02 -0.38
CA LYS A 74 9.42 -14.39 0.13
C LYS A 74 8.08 -15.14 0.13
N MET A 75 6.98 -14.49 0.52
CA MET A 75 5.64 -15.08 0.46
C MET A 75 5.23 -15.48 -0.96
N LEU A 76 5.69 -14.71 -1.97
CA LEU A 76 5.50 -15.02 -3.39
C LEU A 76 6.49 -16.07 -3.95
N GLY A 77 7.32 -16.69 -3.11
CA GLY A 77 8.33 -17.67 -3.53
C GLY A 77 9.44 -17.09 -4.40
N LYS A 78 9.65 -15.77 -4.38
CA LYS A 78 10.71 -15.10 -5.15
C LYS A 78 12.03 -15.13 -4.39
N LYS A 79 13.14 -15.25 -5.12
CA LYS A 79 14.48 -15.06 -4.55
C LYS A 79 14.62 -13.61 -4.11
N VAL A 80 15.02 -13.39 -2.86
CA VAL A 80 15.31 -12.07 -2.34
C VAL A 80 16.81 -11.90 -2.15
N PHE A 81 17.36 -10.87 -2.78
CA PHE A 81 18.77 -10.54 -2.65
C PHE A 81 18.98 -9.59 -1.46
N PRO A 82 20.07 -9.75 -0.70
CA PRO A 82 20.47 -8.75 0.29
C PRO A 82 20.91 -7.50 -0.48
N THR A 83 20.02 -6.52 -0.59
CA THR A 83 20.37 -5.17 -1.02
C THR A 83 19.88 -4.24 0.08
N GLU A 84 20.81 -3.46 0.63
CA GLU A 84 20.51 -2.37 1.55
C GLU A 84 19.88 -1.24 0.71
N TYR A 85 18.65 -0.87 1.05
CA TYR A 85 17.99 0.34 0.55
C TYR A 85 17.39 1.06 1.76
#